data_AF-Q7ULV1-F1
#
_entry.id   AF-Q7ULV1-F1
#
_cell.length_a   1.000
_cell.length_b   1.000
_cell.length_c   1.000
_cell.angle_alpha   90.00
_cell.angle_beta   90.00
_cell.angle_gamma   90.00
#
_symmetry.space_group_name_H-M   'P 1'
#
loop_
_entity.id
_entity.type
_entity.pdbx_description
1 polymer ?
#
loop_
_entity_poly.entity_id
_entity_poly.type
_entity_poly.pdbx_seq_one_letter_code
_entity_poly.pdbx_strand_id
1 'polypeptide(L)'
;MIKLTRLDGEAFVLNAELIRYVERRGDTFVTLTNGERLAVKETMDEVVDRSIAYQQRKHFLPPMPAVLQSAPTDSIPHTTS
;
A
#
# COMPACT_ATOMS: atom_id res chain seq x y z
N MET A 1 -1.70 -2.28 -0.85
CA MET A 1 -2.36 -3.57 -0.57
C MET A 1 -3.62 -3.69 -1.41
N ILE A 2 -3.60 -4.60 -2.38
CA ILE A 2 -4.73 -4.97 -3.23
C ILE A 2 -5.11 -6.43 -2.94
N LYS A 3 -6.40 -6.74 -2.88
CA LYS A 3 -6.88 -8.11 -2.72
C LYS A 3 -6.95 -8.76 -4.09
N LEU A 4 -6.45 -9.99 -4.21
CA LEU A 4 -6.47 -10.80 -5.42
C LEU A 4 -6.86 -12.24 -5.06
N THR A 5 -7.14 -13.04 -6.08
CA THR A 5 -7.57 -14.43 -5.91
C THR A 5 -6.69 -15.32 -6.78
N ARG A 6 -6.04 -16.31 -6.15
CA ARG A 6 -5.29 -17.35 -6.89
C ARG A 6 -6.24 -18.20 -7.73
N LEU A 7 -5.69 -18.92 -8.71
CA LEU A 7 -6.46 -19.82 -9.56
C LEU A 7 -7.12 -20.97 -8.77
N ASP A 8 -6.53 -21.38 -7.64
CA ASP A 8 -7.09 -22.34 -6.68
C ASP A 8 -8.30 -21.79 -5.89
N GLY A 9 -8.56 -20.48 -5.96
CA GLY A 9 -9.66 -19.82 -5.25
C GLY A 9 -9.26 -19.21 -3.90
N GLU A 10 -8.01 -19.34 -3.46
CA GLU A 10 -7.53 -18.70 -2.24
C GLU A 10 -7.37 -17.18 -2.45
N ALA A 11 -8.01 -16.41 -1.59
CA ALA A 11 -7.87 -14.96 -1.59
C ALA A 11 -6.62 -14.54 -0.83
N PHE A 12 -5.83 -13.64 -1.41
CA PHE A 12 -4.62 -13.10 -0.80
C PHE A 12 -4.53 -11.59 -0.99
N VAL A 13 -3.62 -10.96 -0.25
CA VAL A 13 -3.36 -9.53 -0.35
C VAL A 13 -1.95 -9.33 -0.89
N LEU A 14 -1.83 -8.55 -1.96
CA LEU A 14 -0.57 -8.21 -2.59
C LEU A 14 -0.26 -6.73 -2.41
N ASN A 15 1.00 -6.39 -2.16
CA ASN A 15 1.44 -5.01 -2.27
C ASN A 15 1.58 -4.64 -3.75
N ALA A 16 0.75 -3.71 -4.25
CA ALA A 16 0.77 -3.28 -5.64
C ALA A 16 2.08 -2.57 -6.04
N GLU A 17 2.84 -2.01 -5.10
CA GLU A 17 4.17 -1.43 -5.37
C GLU A 17 5.22 -2.48 -5.75
N LEU A 18 5.00 -3.75 -5.38
CA LEU A 18 5.90 -4.83 -5.73
C LEU A 18 5.60 -5.43 -7.10
N ILE A 19 4.54 -4.99 -7.77
CA ILE A 19 4.20 -5.47 -9.11
C ILE A 19 5.18 -4.87 -10.10
N ARG A 20 5.89 -5.73 -10.82
CA ARG A 20 6.79 -5.33 -11.90
C ARG A 20 6.04 -5.19 -13.21
N TYR A 21 5.22 -6.18 -13.56
CA TYR A 21 4.33 -6.14 -14.73
C TYR A 21 3.20 -7.17 -14.58
N VAL A 22 2.12 -6.96 -15.33
CA VAL A 22 0.99 -7.88 -15.45
C VAL A 22 0.90 -8.31 -16.91
N GLU A 23 0.72 -9.61 -17.17
CA GLU A 23 0.52 -10.14 -18.51
C GLU A 23 -0.64 -11.14 -18.54
N ARG A 24 -1.28 -11.30 -19.71
CA ARG A 24 -2.31 -12.32 -19.93
C ARG A 24 -1.84 -13.33 -20.96
N ARG A 25 -1.82 -14.61 -20.58
CA ARG A 25 -1.54 -15.75 -21.47
C ARG A 25 -2.55 -16.87 -21.22
N GLY A 26 -3.80 -16.62 -21.60
CA GLY A 26 -4.96 -17.35 -21.10
C GLY A 26 -5.39 -16.75 -19.77
N ASP A 27 -4.72 -17.16 -18.70
CA ASP A 27 -4.86 -16.59 -17.36
C ASP A 27 -4.00 -15.32 -17.17
N THR A 28 -4.35 -14.54 -16.16
CA THR A 28 -3.61 -13.33 -15.79
C THR A 28 -2.46 -13.69 -14.85
N PHE A 29 -1.27 -13.19 -15.15
CA PHE A 29 -0.08 -13.36 -14.34
C PHE A 29 0.43 -12.01 -13.85
N VAL A 30 0.73 -11.94 -12.56
CA VAL A 30 1.36 -10.80 -11.91
C VAL A 30 2.78 -11.19 -11.57
N THR A 31 3.75 -10.53 -12.20
CA THR A 31 5.17 -10.72 -11.91
C THR A 31 5.62 -9.65 -10.93
N LEU A 32 6.25 -10.07 -9.83
CA LEU A 32 6.76 -9.19 -8.80
C LEU A 32 8.20 -8.74 -9.09
N THR A 33 8.66 -7.70 -8.40
CA THR A 33 10.03 -7.16 -8.53
C THR A 33 11.12 -8.16 -8.13
N ASN A 34 10.81 -9.10 -7.25
CA ASN A 34 11.70 -10.21 -6.86
C ASN A 34 11.76 -11.36 -7.88
N GLY A 35 10.96 -11.30 -8.97
CA GLY A 35 10.87 -12.36 -9.99
C GLY A 35 9.82 -13.43 -9.71
N GLU A 36 9.13 -13.40 -8.57
CA GLU A 36 8.00 -14.27 -8.28
C GLU A 36 6.85 -13.99 -9.23
N ARG A 37 6.18 -15.05 -9.71
CA ARG A 37 5.07 -14.96 -10.65
C ARG A 37 3.82 -15.59 -10.06
N LEU A 38 2.75 -14.82 -9.99
CA LEU A 38 1.48 -15.21 -9.38
C LEU A 38 0.41 -15.30 -10.46
N ALA A 39 -0.26 -16.45 -10.54
CA ALA A 39 -1.43 -16.62 -11.40
C ALA A 39 -2.70 -16.22 -10.64
N VAL A 40 -3.50 -15.34 -11.22
CA VAL A 40 -4.70 -14.78 -10.58
C VAL A 40 -5.94 -14.92 -11.46
N LYS A 41 -7.11 -15.01 -10.83
CA LYS A 41 -8.40 -15.08 -11.52
C LYS A 41 -8.84 -13.73 -12.08
N GLU A 42 -8.37 -12.65 -11.48
CA GLU A 42 -8.68 -11.30 -11.92
C GLU A 42 -8.21 -11.04 -13.35
N THR A 43 -8.92 -10.15 -14.05
CA THR A 43 -8.47 -9.68 -15.36
C THR A 43 -7.27 -8.74 -15.22
N MET A 44 -6.50 -8.59 -16.29
CA MET A 44 -5.43 -7.59 -16.33
C MET A 44 -5.93 -6.19 -15.96
N ASP A 45 -7.10 -5.79 -16.49
CA ASP A 45 -7.71 -4.49 -16.22
C ASP A 45 -8.11 -4.34 -14.75
N GLU A 46 -8.70 -5.37 -14.14
CA GLU A 46 -9.04 -5.36 -12.71
C GLU A 46 -7.80 -5.20 -11.81
N VAL A 47 -6.70 -5.87 -12.15
CA VAL A 47 -5.44 -5.72 -11.40
C VAL A 47 -4.90 -4.30 -11.52
N VAL A 48 -4.97 -3.71 -12.72
CA VAL A 48 -4.56 -2.32 -12.98
C VAL A 48 -5.43 -1.34 -12.20
N ASP A 49 -6.75 -1.46 -12.28
CA ASP A 49 -7.70 -0.57 -11.58
C ASP A 49 -7.51 -0.62 -10.06
N ARG A 50 -7.35 -1.82 -9.50
CA ARG A 50 -7.06 -2.00 -8.07
C ARG A 50 -5.72 -1.35 -7.68
N SER A 51 -4.72 -1.45 -8.56
CA SER A 51 -3.40 -0.86 -8.34
C SER A 51 -3.45 0.67 -8.38
N ILE A 52 -4.20 1.25 -9.33
CA ILE A 52 -4.43 2.70 -9.42
C ILE A 52 -5.18 3.20 -8.18
N ALA A 53 -6.24 2.52 -7.77
CA ALA A 53 -7.00 2.88 -6.58
C ALA A 53 -6.14 2.83 -5.32
N TYR A 54 -5.23 1.85 -5.21
CA TYR A 54 -4.25 1.80 -4.12
C TYR A 54 -3.30 3.01 -4.15
N GLN A 55 -2.74 3.34 -5.31
CA GLN A 55 -1.82 4.48 -5.45
C GLN A 55 -2.51 5.80 -5.08
N GLN A 56 -3.74 6.02 -5.54
CA GLN A 56 -4.53 7.21 -5.18
C GLN A 56 -4.73 7.29 -3.66
N ARG A 57 -5.21 6.21 -3.02
CA ARG A 57 -5.42 6.18 -1.57
C ARG A 57 -4.14 6.45 -0.78
N LYS A 58 -2.99 5.95 -1.26
CA LYS A 58 -1.69 6.21 -0.64
C LYS A 58 -1.33 7.70 -0.67
N HIS A 59 -1.57 8.39 -1.78
CA HIS A 59 -1.29 9.83 -1.93
C HIS A 59 -2.27 10.73 -1.19
N PHE A 60 -3.49 10.26 -0.93
CA PHE A 60 -4.51 11.01 -0.19
C PHE A 60 -4.44 10.83 1.34
N LEU A 61 -3.49 10.04 1.88
CA LEU A 61 -3.22 10.07 3.31
C LEU A 61 -2.49 11.37 3.65
N PRO A 62 -3.05 12.27 4.49
CA PRO A 62 -2.29 13.41 4.97
C PRO A 62 -1.05 12.91 5.74
N PRO A 63 0.10 13.61 5.66
CA PRO A 63 1.21 13.31 6.54
C PRO A 63 0.68 13.34 7.97
N MET A 64 1.00 12.31 8.76
CA MET A 64 0.64 12.27 10.18
C MET A 64 1.05 13.61 10.80
N PRO A 65 0.13 14.37 11.43
CA PRO A 65 0.53 15.56 12.14
C PRO A 65 1.57 15.12 13.16
N ALA A 66 2.75 15.74 13.13
CA ALA A 66 3.83 15.54 14.09
C ALA A 66 3.42 16.08 15.47
N VAL A 67 2.28 15.63 16.01
CA VAL A 67 1.83 15.95 17.36
C VAL A 67 2.42 14.91 18.31
N LEU A 68 3.75 14.95 18.43
CA LEU A 68 4.44 14.47 19.62
C LEU A 68 5.74 15.26 19.83
N GLN A 69 5.68 16.58 19.64
CA GLN A 69 6.78 17.46 20.03
C GLN A 69 6.27 18.77 20.59
N SER A 70 5.55 18.69 21.71
CA SER A 70 5.42 19.83 22.61
C SER A 70 5.09 19.34 24.02
N ALA A 71 6.13 19.14 24.81
CA ALA A 71 6.04 19.36 26.25
C ALA A 71 7.04 20.47 26.61
N PRO A 72 6.61 21.74 26.66
CA PRO A 72 7.23 22.72 27.51
C PRO A 72 6.35 22.84 28.75
N THR A 73 6.74 22.18 29.84
CA THR A 73 6.23 22.54 31.16
C THR A 73 7.40 22.50 32.11
N ASP A 74 8.15 23.59 32.13
CA ASP A 74 8.62 24.12 33.41
C ASP A 74 8.67 25.64 33.31
N SER A 75 7.59 26.26 33.78
CA SER A 75 7.58 27.67 34.18
C SER A 75 7.72 27.67 35.69
N ILE A 76 8.92 27.95 36.21
CA ILE A 76 9.10 28.28 37.61
C ILE A 76 9.47 29.77 37.70
N PRO A 77 8.59 30.63 38.23
CA PRO A 77 8.95 32.01 38.55
C PRO A 77 9.39 32.07 40.02
N HIS A 78 10.64 32.39 40.31
CA HIS A 78 11.01 32.86 41.66
C HIS A 78 11.98 34.05 41.60
N THR A 79 11.36 35.23 41.71
CA THR A 79 11.73 36.41 42.51
C THR A 79 13.21 36.68 42.78
N THR A 80 13.74 37.72 42.12
CA THR A 80 14.82 38.55 42.67
C THR A 80 14.23 39.48 43.72
N SER A 81 14.70 39.39 44.97
CA SER A 81 14.76 40.50 45.92
C SER A 81 15.76 40.23 47.02
#